data_AF-A0A958IFP3-F1
#
_entry.id   AF-A0A958IFP3-F1
#
_cell.length_a   1.000
_cell.length_b   1.000
_cell.length_c   1.000
_cell.angle_alpha   90.00
_cell.angle_beta   90.00
_cell.angle_gamma   90.00
#
_symmetry.space_group_name_H-M   'P 1'
#
loop_
_entity.id
_entity.type
_entity.pdbx_description
1 polymer ?
#
loop_
_entity_poly.entity_id
_entity_poly.type
_entity_poly.pdbx_seq_one_letter_code
_entity_poly.pdbx_strand_id
1 'polypeptide(L)' 'MDLSNKKVNINYPCRWNYKVIGYDIELLQDAIYSIVKDFEHRIEHSNSSKENNYHSMNVDVEVPDENTRLSIYA' A
#
# COMPACT_ATOMS: atom_id res chain seq x y z
N MET A 1 31.09 -10.24 -1.33
CA MET A 1 30.83 -8.99 -0.59
C MET A 1 29.52 -9.19 0.15
N ASP A 2 29.54 -9.17 1.47
CA ASP A 2 28.34 -9.39 2.31
C ASP A 2 27.51 -8.09 2.38
N LEU A 3 26.25 -8.17 1.95
CA LEU A 3 25.31 -7.03 1.91
C LEU A 3 24.22 -7.13 2.99
N SER A 4 24.31 -8.11 3.89
CA SER A 4 23.25 -8.46 4.86
C SER A 4 22.78 -7.32 5.75
N ASN A 5 23.59 -6.26 5.91
CA ASN A 5 23.30 -5.12 6.80
C ASN A 5 23.23 -3.76 6.07
N LYS A 6 23.20 -3.73 4.73
CA LYS A 6 23.04 -2.45 4.00
C LYS A 6 21.57 -2.16 3.73
N LYS A 7 21.05 -1.12 4.38
CA LYS A 7 19.74 -0.55 4.02
C LYS A 7 19.83 0.05 2.61
N VAL A 8 18.87 -0.31 1.76
CA VAL A 8 18.77 0.27 0.41
C VAL A 8 18.47 1.76 0.53
N ASN A 9 19.22 2.58 -0.21
CA ASN A 9 18.90 4.00 -0.35
C ASN A 9 17.75 4.16 -1.36
N ILE A 10 16.66 4.78 -0.93
CA ILE A 10 15.46 4.99 -1.76
C ILE A 10 15.41 6.47 -2.09
N ASN A 11 15.32 6.79 -3.37
CA ASN A 11 15.10 8.16 -3.82
C ASN A 11 13.62 8.50 -3.68
N TYR A 12 13.33 9.52 -2.88
CA TYR A 12 11.99 10.07 -2.70
C TYR A 12 11.88 11.46 -3.38
N PRO A 13 10.67 11.92 -3.74
CA PRO A 13 9.40 11.19 -3.68
C PRO A 13 9.40 10.00 -4.66
N CYS A 14 8.67 8.95 -4.32
CA CYS A 14 8.49 7.81 -5.22
C CYS A 14 7.12 7.18 -5.05
N ARG A 15 6.72 6.40 -6.06
CA ARG A 15 5.48 5.62 -6.05
C ARG A 15 5.71 4.33 -5.29
N TRP A 16 4.93 4.11 -4.24
CA TRP A 16 4.94 2.90 -3.44
C TRP A 16 3.66 2.11 -3.65
N ASN A 17 3.78 0.81 -3.91
CA ASN A 17 2.64 -0.08 -4.11
C ASN A 17 2.42 -0.95 -2.88
N TYR A 18 1.25 -0.83 -2.26
CA TYR A 18 0.78 -1.69 -1.18
C TYR A 18 -0.26 -2.66 -1.73
N LYS A 19 -0.22 -3.90 -1.21
CA LYS A 19 -1.28 -4.88 -1.42
C LYS A 19 -2.07 -5.03 -0.13
N VAL A 20 -3.36 -4.73 -0.21
CA VAL A 20 -4.28 -4.83 0.93
C VAL A 20 -5.27 -5.94 0.64
N ILE A 21 -5.43 -6.88 1.57
CA ILE A 21 -6.31 -8.04 1.41
C ILE A 21 -7.25 -8.11 2.61
N GLY A 22 -8.54 -8.27 2.35
CA GLY A 22 -9.57 -8.30 3.37
C GLY A 22 -10.88 -8.87 2.82
N TYR A 23 -11.92 -8.94 3.65
CA TYR A 23 -13.16 -9.66 3.31
C TYR A 23 -14.27 -8.77 2.77
N ASP A 24 -14.33 -7.52 3.22
CA ASP A 24 -15.36 -6.57 2.83
C ASP A 24 -14.72 -5.48 1.99
N ILE A 25 -15.12 -5.41 0.71
CA ILE A 25 -14.53 -4.50 -0.26
C ILE A 25 -14.84 -3.03 0.03
N GLU A 26 -16.02 -2.72 0.59
CA GLU A 26 -16.43 -1.35 0.90
C GLU A 26 -15.65 -0.85 2.11
N LEU A 27 -15.59 -1.65 3.18
CA LEU A 27 -14.79 -1.32 4.36
C LEU A 27 -13.30 -1.23 4.05
N LEU A 28 -12.79 -2.07 3.15
CA LEU A 28 -11.42 -1.97 2.64
C LEU A 28 -11.17 -0.64 1.94
N GLN A 29 -12.04 -0.26 1.01
CA GLN A 29 -11.90 0.98 0.24
C GLN A 29 -11.94 2.20 1.16
N ASP A 30 -12.88 2.24 2.10
CA ASP A 30 -13.01 3.33 3.07
C ASP A 30 -11.78 3.44 3.97
N ALA A 31 -11.31 2.31 4.51
CA ALA A 31 -10.12 2.27 5.36
C ALA A 31 -8.88 2.76 4.59
N ILE A 32 -8.65 2.23 3.38
CA ILE A 32 -7.52 2.65 2.53
C ILE A 32 -7.61 4.14 2.24
N TYR A 33 -8.77 4.61 1.76
CA TYR A 33 -8.98 6.01 1.41
C TYR A 33 -8.74 6.94 2.61
N SER A 34 -9.20 6.56 3.81
CA SER A 34 -9.01 7.37 5.02
C SER A 34 -7.53 7.64 5.37
N ILE A 35 -6.63 6.72 4.99
CA ILE A 35 -5.19 6.78 5.25
C ILE A 35 -4.48 7.54 4.13
N VAL A 36 -4.83 7.29 2.87
CA VAL A 36 -4.06 7.81 1.71
C VAL A 36 -4.67 9.05 1.06
N LYS A 37 -5.85 9.52 1.50
CA LYS A 37 -6.59 10.65 0.89
C LYS A 37 -5.77 11.94 0.73
N ASP A 38 -4.81 12.17 1.62
CA ASP A 38 -3.99 13.39 1.65
C ASP A 38 -2.75 13.28 0.74
N PHE A 39 -2.52 12.12 0.11
CA PHE A 39 -1.43 11.84 -0.84
C PHE A 39 -1.98 11.57 -2.24
N GLU A 40 -1.17 11.78 -3.28
CA GLU A 40 -1.55 11.36 -4.63
C GLU A 40 -1.57 9.83 -4.71
N HIS A 41 -2.73 9.24 -5.01
CA HIS A 41 -2.91 7.79 -4.98
C HIS A 41 -3.84 7.25 -6.06
N ARG A 42 -3.73 5.95 -6.32
CA ARG A 42 -4.61 5.14 -7.16
C ARG A 42 -4.92 3.83 -6.44
N ILE A 43 -6.20 3.52 -6.32
CA ILE A 43 -6.69 2.31 -5.66
C ILE A 43 -7.39 1.45 -6.71
N GLU A 44 -6.99 0.19 -6.82
CA GLU A 44 -7.57 -0.74 -7.79
C GLU A 44 -7.88 -2.09 -7.18
N HIS A 45 -9.07 -2.61 -7.49
CA HIS A 45 -9.37 -4.01 -7.22
C HIS A 45 -8.50 -4.90 -8.12
N SER A 46 -7.81 -5.87 -7.52
CA SER A 46 -6.85 -6.73 -8.23
C SER A 46 -7.29 -8.18 -8.31
N ASN A 47 -7.96 -8.72 -7.29
CA ASN A 47 -8.45 -10.10 -7.30
C ASN A 47 -9.51 -10.33 -6.22
N SER A 48 -10.44 -11.25 -6.50
CA SER A 48 -11.34 -11.84 -5.48
C SER A 48 -11.07 -13.34 -5.39
N SER A 49 -10.92 -13.89 -4.19
CA SER A 49 -10.75 -15.33 -4.00
C SER A 49 -12.06 -16.08 -4.23
N LYS A 50 -11.98 -17.27 -4.83
CA LYS A 50 -13.16 -18.06 -5.22
C LYS A 50 -13.89 -18.73 -4.06
N GLU A 51 -13.19 -18.99 -2.95
CA GLU A 51 -13.68 -19.86 -1.88
C GLU A 51 -13.94 -19.12 -0.57
N ASN A 52 -13.19 -18.05 -0.28
CA ASN A 52 -13.14 -17.45 1.05
C ASN A 52 -13.48 -15.94 1.06
N ASN A 53 -14.09 -15.41 -0.01
CA ASN A 53 -14.54 -14.02 -0.13
C ASN A 53 -13.46 -12.97 0.21
N TYR A 54 -12.20 -13.25 -0.08
CA TYR A 54 -11.15 -12.25 0.09
C TYR A 54 -11.06 -11.37 -1.15
N HIS A 55 -11.01 -10.07 -0.94
CA HIS A 55 -10.74 -9.05 -1.94
C HIS A 55 -9.33 -8.52 -1.75
N SER A 56 -8.60 -8.40 -2.86
CA SER A 56 -7.26 -7.84 -2.91
C SER A 56 -7.29 -6.51 -3.65
N MET A 57 -6.78 -5.47 -3.00
CA MET A 57 -6.65 -4.12 -3.54
C MET A 57 -5.16 -3.80 -3.76
N ASN A 58 -4.83 -3.22 -4.90
CA ASN A 58 -3.56 -2.57 -5.13
C ASN A 58 -3.71 -1.08 -4.82
N VAL A 59 -2.83 -0.56 -3.96
CA VAL A 59 -2.81 0.85 -3.57
C VAL A 59 -1.47 1.42 -3.98
N ASP A 60 -1.49 2.25 -5.00
CA ASP A 60 -0.33 2.96 -5.49
C ASP A 60 -0.39 4.40 -4.94
N VAL A 61 0.64 4.83 -4.21
CA VAL A 61 0.66 6.13 -3.53
C VAL A 61 2.03 6.79 -3.69
N GLU A 62 2.05 8.09 -3.95
CA GLU A 62 3.28 8.88 -3.91
C GLU A 62 3.67 9.16 -2.46
N VAL A 63 4.83 8.67 -2.05
CA VAL A 63 5.38 8.89 -0.71
C VAL A 63 6.54 9.90 -0.78
N PRO A 64 6.50 10.99 0.00
CA PRO A 64 7.54 12.01 -0.01
C PRO A 64 8.80 11.60 0.77
N ASP A 65 8.69 10.66 1.71
CA ASP A 65 9.81 10.18 2.52
C ASP A 65 9.53 8.80 3.14
N GLU A 66 10.55 8.26 3.82
CA GLU A 66 10.46 6.98 4.53
C GLU A 66 9.46 7.01 5.68
N ASN A 67 9.32 8.13 6.39
CA ASN A 67 8.43 8.23 7.54
C ASN A 67 6.97 8.09 7.10
N THR A 68 6.59 8.77 6.02
CA THR A 68 5.27 8.69 5.41
C THR A 68 4.97 7.28 4.91
N ARG A 69 5.94 6.66 4.21
CA ARG A 69 5.81 5.28 3.76
C ARG A 69 5.56 4.32 4.92
N LEU A 70 6.24 4.51 6.05
CA LEU A 70 6.06 3.67 7.23
C LEU A 70 4.75 3.98 7.97
N SER A 71 4.32 5.24 8.04
CA SER A 71 3.06 5.61 8.70
C SER A 71 1.81 5.09 7.98
N ILE A 72 1.88 4.91 6.66
CA ILE A 72 0.79 4.29 5.88
C ILE A 72 0.59 2.80 6.25
N TYR A 73 1.65 2.12 6.71
CA TYR A 73 1.63 0.69 7.05
C TYR A 73 1.48 0.40 8.56
N ALA A 74 1.94 1.32 9.41
CA ALA A 74 2.07 1.12 10.86
C ALA A 74 0.72 0.88 11.56
#